data_AF-A0A7X7FJJ9-F1
#
_entry.id   AF-A0A7X7FJJ9-F1
#
_cell.length_a   1.000
_cell.length_b   1.000
_cell.length_c   1.000
_cell.angle_alpha   90.00
_cell.angle_beta   90.00
_cell.angle_gamma   90.00
#
_symmetry.space_group_name_H-M   'P 1'
#
loop_
_entity.id
_entity.type
_entity.pdbx_description
1 polymer ?
#
loop_
_entity_poly.entity_id
_entity_poly.type
_entity_poly.pdbx_seq_one_letter_code
_entity_poly.pdbx_strand_id
1 'polypeptide(L)'
;CLAGIARPDALERTLADMGINAAEVQWWPDHHQYTVADAKVIHDWADRNRLDALITTEKDAVKLDVLKADWPLPVVALHIEMEMLDDGEAVLSGLIDEMLKEHSEPEPSDERDNGDLDEEHSHH
;
A
#
# COMPACT_ATOMS: atom_id res chain seq x y z
N CYS A 1 0.00 -13.79 16.67
CA CYS A 1 -0.10 -12.76 15.61
C CYS A 1 1.29 -12.55 15.00
N LEU A 2 1.35 -12.27 13.70
CA LEU A 2 2.59 -11.91 13.02
C LEU A 2 2.31 -10.84 11.96
N ALA A 3 3.22 -9.89 11.78
CA ALA A 3 3.14 -8.89 10.70
C ALA A 3 4.50 -8.24 10.43
N GLY A 4 4.68 -7.76 9.20
CA GLY A 4 5.75 -6.87 8.78
C GLY A 4 5.28 -5.42 8.88
N ILE A 5 5.59 -4.77 10.00
CA ILE A 5 5.02 -3.46 10.36
C ILE A 5 6.04 -2.56 11.06
N ALA A 6 5.99 -1.25 10.76
CA ALA A 6 6.86 -0.27 11.39
C ALA A 6 6.52 0.04 12.85
N ARG A 7 5.24 -0.12 13.23
CA ARG A 7 4.73 0.18 14.59
C ARG A 7 3.91 -0.98 15.15
N PRO A 8 4.56 -1.98 15.76
CA PRO A 8 3.88 -3.14 16.35
C PRO A 8 2.84 -2.78 17.42
N ASP A 9 3.17 -1.84 18.31
CA ASP A 9 2.29 -1.42 19.42
C ASP A 9 0.90 -0.93 18.95
N ALA A 10 0.82 -0.35 17.74
CA ALA A 10 -0.46 0.11 17.19
C ALA A 10 -1.34 -1.08 16.82
N LEU A 11 -0.76 -2.10 16.19
CA LEU A 11 -1.49 -3.32 15.80
C LEU A 11 -1.90 -4.13 17.03
N GLU A 12 -1.05 -4.21 18.06
CA GLU A 12 -1.41 -4.86 19.33
C GLU A 12 -2.60 -4.17 20.01
N ARG A 13 -2.64 -2.83 19.99
CA ARG A 13 -3.79 -2.06 20.50
C ARG A 13 -5.05 -2.36 19.70
N THR A 14 -4.97 -2.36 18.38
CA THR A 14 -6.12 -2.70 17.52
C THR A 14 -6.66 -4.10 17.81
N LEU A 15 -5.78 -5.10 17.99
CA LEU A 15 -6.19 -6.44 18.39
C LEU A 15 -6.88 -6.44 19.76
N ALA A 16 -6.30 -5.74 20.73
CA ALA A 16 -6.88 -5.63 22.08
C ALA A 16 -8.25 -4.93 22.07
N ASP A 17 -8.41 -3.86 21.28
CA ASP A 17 -9.67 -3.12 21.13
C ASP A 17 -10.77 -3.99 20.49
N MET A 18 -10.39 -4.97 19.67
CA MET A 18 -11.30 -5.99 19.13
C MET A 18 -11.57 -7.16 20.09
N GLY A 19 -11.00 -7.13 21.29
CA GLY A 19 -11.09 -8.23 22.27
C GLY A 19 -10.21 -9.44 21.94
N ILE A 20 -9.29 -9.30 20.98
CA ILE A 20 -8.35 -10.34 20.58
C ILE A 20 -7.07 -10.19 21.40
N ASN A 21 -6.85 -11.12 22.33
CA ASN A 21 -5.57 -11.22 23.04
C ASN A 21 -4.67 -12.24 22.33
N ALA A 22 -3.65 -11.77 21.61
CA ALA A 22 -2.74 -12.66 20.91
C ALA A 22 -1.92 -13.49 21.91
N ALA A 23 -1.99 -14.82 21.80
CA ALA A 23 -1.22 -15.72 22.67
C ALA A 23 0.30 -15.50 22.55
N GLU A 24 0.76 -15.27 21.31
CA GLU A 24 2.15 -14.97 20.99
C GLU A 24 2.19 -13.95 19.84
N VAL A 25 3.27 -13.16 19.78
CA VAL A 25 3.50 -12.18 18.70
C VAL A 25 4.87 -12.38 18.06
N GLN A 26 4.95 -12.22 16.74
CA GLN A 26 6.21 -12.24 16.01
C GLN A 26 6.25 -11.13 14.94
N TRP A 27 7.04 -10.10 15.22
CA TRP A 27 7.16 -8.92 14.36
C TRP A 27 8.33 -9.04 13.39
N TRP A 28 8.07 -8.65 12.15
CA TRP A 28 9.05 -8.56 11.08
C TRP A 28 9.27 -7.11 10.69
N PRO A 29 10.42 -6.76 10.07
CA PRO A 29 10.64 -5.42 9.55
C PRO A 29 9.51 -4.97 8.62
N ASP A 30 9.28 -3.66 8.56
CA ASP A 30 8.28 -3.14 7.64
C ASP A 30 8.66 -3.51 6.19
N HIS A 31 7.64 -3.76 5.38
CA HIS A 31 7.79 -4.24 4.00
C HIS A 31 8.55 -5.58 3.86
N HIS A 32 8.70 -6.37 4.92
CA HIS A 32 9.36 -7.67 4.84
C HIS A 32 8.80 -8.51 3.69
N GLN A 33 9.71 -9.01 2.84
CA GLN A 33 9.39 -9.96 1.78
C GLN A 33 9.55 -11.36 2.36
N TYR A 34 8.43 -11.97 2.72
CA TYR A 34 8.46 -13.32 3.24
C TYR A 34 9.05 -14.28 2.21
N THR A 35 9.89 -15.18 2.70
CA THR A 35 10.52 -16.24 1.92
C THR A 35 9.98 -17.61 2.36
N VAL A 36 10.28 -18.65 1.58
CA VAL A 36 9.96 -20.04 1.97
C VAL A 36 10.66 -20.44 3.28
N ALA A 37 11.85 -19.90 3.55
CA ALA A 37 12.54 -20.10 4.82
C ALA A 37 11.77 -19.47 5.99
N ASP A 38 11.18 -18.29 5.78
CA ASP A 38 10.36 -17.62 6.80
C ASP A 38 9.08 -18.41 7.09
N ALA A 39 8.47 -19.03 6.07
CA ALA A 39 7.31 -19.90 6.27
C ALA A 39 7.64 -21.07 7.22
N LYS A 40 8.84 -21.66 7.08
CA LYS A 40 9.32 -22.68 8.03
C LYS A 40 9.53 -22.11 9.43
N VAL A 41 10.08 -20.91 9.55
CA VAL A 41 10.26 -20.24 10.86
C VAL A 41 8.91 -20.01 11.53
N ILE A 42 7.92 -19.52 10.78
CA ILE A 42 6.55 -19.28 11.25
C ILE A 42 5.89 -20.60 11.64
N HIS A 43 6.06 -21.66 10.85
CA HIS A 43 5.56 -23.00 11.15
C HIS A 43 6.12 -23.51 12.49
N ASP A 44 7.44 -23.51 12.63
CA ASP A 44 8.09 -24.00 13.84
C ASP A 44 7.75 -23.14 15.06
N TRP A 45 7.57 -21.83 14.88
CA TRP A 45 7.10 -20.93 15.94
C TRP A 45 5.66 -21.25 16.36
N ALA A 46 4.76 -21.50 15.40
CA ALA A 46 3.38 -21.81 15.68
C ALA A 46 3.22 -23.16 16.39
N ASP A 47 3.97 -24.18 15.95
CA ASP A 47 3.96 -25.52 16.57
C ASP A 47 4.53 -25.49 17.99
N ARG A 48 5.69 -24.84 18.20
CA ARG A 48 6.31 -24.71 19.52
C ARG A 48 5.38 -24.05 20.55
N ASN A 49 4.62 -23.05 20.12
CA ASN A 49 3.69 -22.31 20.98
C ASN A 49 2.27 -22.87 20.97
N ARG A 50 2.02 -23.95 20.22
CA ARG A 50 0.71 -24.61 20.10
C ARG A 50 -0.40 -23.63 19.74
N LEU A 51 -0.15 -22.79 18.75
CA LEU A 51 -1.12 -21.80 18.31
C LEU A 51 -2.27 -22.48 17.54
N ASP A 52 -3.47 -21.93 17.65
CA ASP A 52 -4.65 -22.43 16.93
C ASP A 52 -4.88 -21.72 15.59
N ALA A 53 -4.34 -20.50 15.44
CA ALA A 53 -4.49 -19.68 14.23
C ALA A 53 -3.34 -18.67 14.09
N LEU A 54 -3.07 -18.29 12.84
CA LEU A 54 -2.12 -17.23 12.50
C LEU A 54 -2.88 -15.96 12.13
N ILE A 55 -2.88 -14.97 13.02
CA ILE A 55 -3.45 -13.65 12.73
C ILE A 55 -2.37 -12.76 12.13
N THR A 56 -2.63 -12.14 10.98
CA THR A 56 -1.73 -11.21 10.30
C THR A 56 -2.49 -10.03 9.69
N THR A 57 -1.81 -9.05 9.08
CA THR A 57 -2.47 -7.96 8.35
C THR A 57 -2.82 -8.40 6.92
N GLU A 58 -3.78 -7.75 6.27
CA GLU A 58 -4.06 -8.04 4.85
C GLU A 58 -2.86 -7.88 3.94
N LYS A 59 -2.05 -6.83 4.16
CA LYS A 59 -0.82 -6.59 3.39
C LYS A 59 0.11 -7.80 3.44
N ASP A 60 0.28 -8.39 4.62
CA ASP A 60 1.18 -9.52 4.81
C ASP A 60 0.53 -10.85 4.41
N ALA A 61 -0.78 -11.00 4.58
CA ALA A 61 -1.52 -12.16 4.09
C ALA A 61 -1.33 -12.36 2.57
N VAL A 62 -1.38 -11.27 1.78
CA VAL A 62 -1.13 -11.32 0.34
C VAL A 62 0.27 -11.86 0.04
N LYS A 63 1.30 -11.40 0.77
CA LYS A 63 2.68 -11.87 0.58
C LYS A 63 2.86 -13.33 1.00
N LEU A 64 2.20 -13.75 2.08
CA LEU A 64 2.24 -15.14 2.56
C LEU A 64 1.53 -16.08 1.59
N ASP A 65 0.44 -15.66 0.94
CA ASP A 65 -0.25 -16.46 -0.07
C ASP A 65 0.62 -16.70 -1.32
N VAL A 66 1.48 -15.75 -1.70
CA VAL A 66 2.44 -15.92 -2.80
C VAL A 66 3.39 -17.09 -2.56
N LEU A 67 3.70 -17.41 -1.30
CA LEU A 67 4.59 -18.53 -0.97
C LEU A 67 3.96 -19.88 -1.28
N LYS A 68 2.62 -19.96 -1.40
CA LYS A 68 1.87 -21.22 -1.56
C LYS A 68 2.33 -22.30 -0.59
N ALA A 69 2.66 -21.87 0.64
CA ALA A 69 3.10 -22.75 1.70
C ALA A 69 1.92 -23.57 2.24
N ASP A 70 2.19 -24.80 2.64
CA ASP A 70 1.22 -25.65 3.32
C ASP A 70 1.18 -25.24 4.81
N TRP A 71 0.30 -24.29 5.13
CA TRP A 71 0.17 -23.77 6.48
C TRP A 71 -0.55 -24.78 7.37
N PRO A 72 0.00 -25.13 8.55
CA PRO A 72 -0.57 -26.15 9.43
C PRO A 72 -1.81 -25.63 10.19
N LEU A 73 -2.04 -24.32 10.13
CA LEU A 73 -3.05 -23.59 10.87
C LEU A 73 -3.76 -22.61 9.93
N PRO A 74 -5.04 -22.27 10.23
CA PRO A 74 -5.74 -21.22 9.50
C PRO A 74 -4.99 -19.89 9.61
N VAL A 75 -4.76 -19.25 8.47
CA VAL A 75 -4.23 -17.89 8.38
C VAL A 75 -5.42 -16.92 8.26
N VAL A 76 -5.52 -15.99 9.20
CA VAL A 76 -6.57 -14.98 9.28
C VAL A 76 -5.96 -13.62 9.07
N ALA A 77 -6.48 -12.89 8.08
CA ALA A 77 -6.08 -11.51 7.81
C ALA A 77 -6.98 -10.54 8.58
N LEU A 78 -6.36 -9.58 9.25
CA LEU A 78 -7.04 -8.44 9.85
C LEU A 78 -7.29 -7.39 8.77
N HIS A 79 -8.57 -7.15 8.47
CA HIS A 79 -9.02 -6.04 7.65
C HIS A 79 -9.15 -4.80 8.55
N ILE A 80 -8.47 -3.72 8.17
CA ILE A 80 -8.55 -2.44 8.85
C ILE A 80 -9.13 -1.45 7.85
N GLU A 81 -10.34 -0.97 8.15
CA GLU A 81 -10.99 0.10 7.38
C GLU A 81 -10.54 1.45 7.94
N MET A 82 -10.23 2.38 7.03
CA MET A 82 -9.99 3.78 7.37
C MET A 82 -11.13 4.60 6.81
N GLU A 83 -11.80 5.37 7.67
CA GLU A 83 -12.84 6.32 7.27
C GLU A 83 -12.34 7.75 7.54
N MET A 84 -12.55 8.65 6.57
CA MET A 84 -12.31 10.07 6.76
C MET A 84 -13.50 10.65 7.54
N LEU A 85 -13.23 11.26 8.70
CA LEU A 85 -14.26 11.92 9.50
C LEU A 85 -14.58 13.31 8.91
N ASP A 86 -15.83 13.73 9.09
CA ASP A 86 -16.35 15.06 8.76
C ASP A 86 -16.10 15.47 7.29
N ASP A 87 -15.45 16.62 7.05
CA ASP A 87 -15.14 17.16 5.73
C ASP A 87 -13.76 16.71 5.20
N GLY A 88 -13.12 15.73 5.86
CA GLY A 88 -11.75 15.29 5.54
C GLY A 88 -11.57 14.81 4.10
N GLU A 89 -12.57 14.13 3.54
CA GLU A 89 -12.56 13.72 2.13
C GLU A 89 -12.57 14.93 1.19
N ALA A 90 -13.44 15.91 1.44
CA ALA A 90 -13.55 17.12 0.62
C ALA A 90 -12.27 17.97 0.69
N VAL A 91 -11.65 18.08 1.86
CA VAL A 91 -10.38 18.78 2.06
C VAL A 91 -9.23 18.09 1.32
N LEU A 92 -9.11 16.77 1.44
CA LEU A 92 -8.07 15.99 0.76
C LEU A 92 -8.21 16.08 -0.76
N SER A 93 -9.42 15.90 -1.30
CA SER A 93 -9.69 16.04 -2.73
C SER A 93 -9.36 17.45 -3.22
N GLY A 94 -9.72 18.50 -2.47
CA GLY A 94 -9.40 19.88 -2.82
C GLY A 94 -7.89 20.14 -2.92
N LEU A 95 -7.09 19.63 -1.98
CA LEU A 95 -5.64 19.76 -1.99
C LEU A 95 -4.97 18.97 -3.13
N ILE A 96 -5.48 17.77 -3.44
CA ILE A 96 -5.02 16.99 -4.60
C ILE A 96 -5.30 17.75 -5.91
N ASP A 97 -6.51 18.31 -6.05
CA ASP A 97 -6.91 19.08 -7.23
C ASP A 97 -6.10 20.37 -7.39
N GLU A 98 -5.77 21.04 -6.29
CA GLU A 98 -4.92 22.24 -6.29
C GLU A 98 -3.49 21.89 -6.75
N MET A 99 -2.92 20.80 -6.25
CA MET A 99 -1.57 20.37 -6.63
C MET A 99 -1.47 19.85 -8.07
N LEU A 100 -2.54 19.24 -8.60
CA LEU A 100 -2.60 18.85 -10.01
C LEU A 100 -2.72 20.05 -10.96
N LYS A 101 -3.35 21.16 -10.52
CA LYS A 101 -3.43 22.40 -11.30
C LYS A 101 -2.09 23.12 -11.38
N GLU A 102 -1.31 23.14 -10.31
CA GLU A 102 0.03 23.76 -10.30
C GLU A 102 1.05 23.03 -11.20
N HIS A 103 0.81 21.75 -11.54
CA HIS A 103 1.62 20.98 -12.48
C HIS A 103 1.05 20.89 -13.90
N SER A 104 -0.02 21.63 -14.20
CA SER A 104 -0.64 21.70 -15.52
C SER A 104 -0.48 23.09 -16.14
N GLU A 105 0.75 23.56 -16.35
CA GLU A 105 0.97 24.68 -17.27
C GLU A 105 1.11 24.14 -18.72
N PRO A 106 0.29 24.61 -19.68
CA PRO A 106 0.58 24.40 -21.09
C PRO A 106 1.68 25.36 -21.54
N GLU A 107 2.78 24.84 -22.07
CA GLU A 107 3.77 25.62 -22.82
C GLU A 107 3.07 26.40 -23.97
N PRO A 108 3.13 27.75 -24.04
CA PRO A 108 2.62 28.49 -25.19
C PRO A 108 3.74 28.91 -26.16
N SER A 109 3.45 28.61 -27.45
CA SER A 109 3.80 29.34 -28.68
C SER A 109 5.27 29.53 -29.08
N ASP A 110 5.68 28.85 -30.16
CA ASP A 110 6.62 29.41 -31.14
C ASP A 110 5.77 30.00 -32.31
N GLU A 111 5.24 31.22 -32.11
CA GLU A 111 4.92 32.10 -33.24
C GLU A 111 6.26 32.66 -33.75
N ARG A 112 6.73 32.15 -34.88
CA ARG A 112 7.74 32.85 -35.67
C ARG A 112 7.08 33.36 -36.94
N ASP A 113 6.72 34.62 -36.84
CA ASP A 113 6.77 35.61 -37.92
C ASP A 113 7.94 35.33 -38.89
N ASN A 114 7.62 35.22 -40.17
CA ASN A 114 8.52 35.66 -41.20
C ASN A 114 7.68 36.13 -42.40
N GLY A 115 7.50 37.44 -42.46
CA GLY A 115 6.82 38.15 -43.53
C GLY A 115 7.46 38.02 -44.92
N ASP A 116 6.63 38.40 -45.89
CA ASP A 116 6.91 38.95 -47.22
C ASP A 116 7.91 38.22 -48.13
N LEU A 117 7.40 37.71 -49.25
CA LEU A 117 7.76 38.19 -50.58
C LEU A 117 6.59 37.93 -51.55
N ASP A 118 5.82 38.97 -51.84
CA ASP A 118 5.16 39.14 -53.13
C ASP A 118 6.24 39.24 -54.21
N GLU A 119 6.11 38.49 -55.31
CA GLU A 119 6.20 39.04 -56.67
C GLU A 119 5.79 38.00 -57.72
N GLU A 120 5.02 38.51 -58.66
CA GLU A 120 4.45 37.88 -59.84
C GLU A 120 5.50 37.16 -60.72
N HIS A 121 5.10 36.11 -61.43
CA HIS A 121 5.15 36.09 -62.89
C HIS A 121 4.47 34.85 -63.48
N SER A 122 3.38 35.11 -64.20
CA SER A 122 2.83 34.28 -65.27
C SER A 122 3.80 34.25 -66.47
N HIS A 123 4.12 33.06 -66.99
CA HIS A 123 3.99 32.68 -68.42
C HIS A 123 4.78 31.40 -68.78
N HIS A 124 4.07 30.49 -69.44
CA HIS A 124 4.47 29.59 -70.55
C HIS A 124 5.69 28.67 -70.41
#